data_AF-A0A1G5HQ33-F1
#
_entry.id   AF-A0A1G5HQ33-F1
#
_cell.length_a   1.000
_cell.length_b   1.000
_cell.length_c   1.000
_cell.angle_alpha   90.00
_cell.angle_beta   90.00
_cell.angle_gamma   90.00
#
_symmetry.space_group_name_H-M   'P 1'
#
loop_
_entity.id
_entity.type
_entity.pdbx_description
1 polymer ?
#
loop_
_entity_poly.entity_id
_entity_poly.type
_entity_poly.pdbx_seq_one_letter_code
_entity_poly.pdbx_strand_id
1 'polypeptide(L)'
;MRKLVLVVSLGVFAFSGYYFAANLRDSADLNYIIYMSIWGLLILISLIGIVYNFPTLRHHKRHMRNLIYNSYSSQRIRNKEFDRQYHIVN
;
A
#
# COMPACT_ATOMS: atom_id res chain seq x y z
N MET A 1 12.06 3.77 -4.59
CA MET A 1 12.21 3.74 -3.11
C MET A 1 10.89 3.49 -2.37
N ARG A 2 9.94 4.43 -2.31
CA ARG A 2 8.71 4.27 -1.48
C ARG A 2 7.86 3.03 -1.78
N LYS A 3 7.70 2.67 -3.06
CA LYS A 3 7.00 1.43 -3.47
C LYS A 3 7.71 0.15 -3.01
N LEU A 4 9.04 0.12 -3.08
CA LEU A 4 9.84 -1.02 -2.62
C LEU A 4 9.73 -1.18 -1.10
N VAL A 5 9.80 -0.08 -0.35
CA VAL A 5 9.59 -0.09 1.11
C VAL A 5 8.22 -0.66 1.44
N LEU A 6 7.17 -0.27 0.73
CA LEU A 6 5.82 -0.79 0.96
C LEU A 6 5.73 -2.30 0.68
N VAL A 7 6.32 -2.78 -0.42
CA VAL A 7 6.36 -4.23 -0.74
C VAL A 7 7.13 -5.01 0.33
N VAL A 8 8.28 -4.49 0.79
CA VAL A 8 9.06 -5.10 1.85
C VAL A 8 8.28 -5.13 3.16
N SER A 9 7.65 -4.02 3.57
CA SER A 9 6.82 -3.99 4.78
C SER A 9 5.65 -4.96 4.70
N LEU A 10 5.03 -5.13 3.53
CA LEU A 10 3.95 -6.10 3.32
C LEU A 10 4.45 -7.55 3.43
N GLY A 11 5.61 -7.85 2.84
CA GLY A 11 6.24 -9.16 2.92
C GLY A 11 6.63 -9.53 4.35
N VAL A 12 7.25 -8.59 5.06
CA VAL A 12 7.62 -8.76 6.48
C VAL A 12 6.38 -8.97 7.34
N PHE A 13 5.31 -8.19 7.14
CA PHE A 13 4.04 -8.33 7.86
C PHE A 13 3.38 -9.69 7.61
N ALA A 14 3.35 -10.16 6.35
CA ALA A 14 2.77 -11.46 6.02
C ALA A 14 3.56 -12.61 6.65
N PHE A 15 4.89 -12.53 6.61
CA PHE A 15 5.76 -13.56 7.17
C PHE A 15 5.69 -13.61 8.70
N SER A 16 5.78 -12.45 9.36
CA SER A 16 5.67 -12.38 10.82
C SER A 16 4.28 -12.77 11.30
N GLY A 17 3.22 -12.31 10.64
CA GLY A 17 1.84 -12.70 10.93
C GLY A 17 1.61 -14.20 10.79
N TYR A 18 2.15 -14.82 9.74
CA TYR A 18 2.07 -16.27 9.55
C TYR A 18 2.78 -17.02 10.68
N TYR A 19 4.03 -16.68 11.00
CA TYR A 19 4.78 -17.35 12.05
C TYR A 19 4.17 -17.15 13.44
N PHE A 20 3.68 -15.95 13.72
CA PHE A 20 3.00 -15.63 14.97
C PHE A 20 1.71 -16.45 15.12
N ALA A 21 0.88 -16.52 14.09
CA ALA A 21 -0.38 -17.27 14.12
C ALA A 21 -0.14 -18.80 14.14
N ALA A 22 0.83 -19.30 13.36
CA ALA A 22 1.10 -20.73 13.27
C ALA A 22 1.71 -21.31 14.55
N ASN A 23 2.44 -20.51 15.31
CA ASN A 23 3.08 -20.95 16.55
C ASN A 23 2.31 -20.51 17.81
N LEU A 24 1.10 -19.96 17.66
CA LEU A 24 0.31 -19.45 18.76
C LEU A 24 -0.14 -20.59 19.68
N ARG A 25 0.59 -20.76 20.79
CA ARG A 25 0.30 -21.67 21.89
C ARG A 25 0.35 -20.92 23.22
N ASP A 26 -0.40 -21.40 24.19
CA ASP A 26 -0.22 -20.97 25.57
C ASP A 26 0.96 -21.74 26.17
N SER A 27 2.07 -21.03 26.35
CA SER A 27 3.22 -21.51 27.13
C SER A 27 3.73 -20.36 28.01
N ALA A 28 4.07 -20.69 29.26
CA ALA A 28 4.67 -19.77 30.22
C ALA A 28 6.21 -19.76 30.14
N ASP A 29 6.80 -20.47 29.17
CA ASP A 29 8.24 -20.49 29.00
C ASP A 29 8.75 -19.10 28.59
N LEU A 30 9.68 -18.55 29.38
CA LEU A 30 10.27 -17.23 29.13
C LEU A 30 10.83 -17.10 27.70
N ASN A 31 11.48 -18.16 27.22
CA ASN A 31 12.05 -18.17 25.87
C ASN A 31 10.95 -18.05 24.80
N TYR A 32 9.85 -18.78 24.99
CA TYR A 32 8.69 -18.73 24.09
C TYR A 32 8.05 -17.34 24.07
N ILE A 33 7.88 -16.71 25.24
CA ILE A 33 7.34 -15.36 25.37
C ILE A 33 8.24 -14.36 24.62
N ILE A 34 9.56 -14.48 24.77
CA ILE A 34 10.52 -13.63 24.06
C ILE A 34 10.36 -13.81 22.55
N TYR A 35 10.35 -15.04 22.04
CA TYR A 35 10.15 -15.29 20.60
C TYR A 35 8.83 -14.70 20.08
N MET A 36 7.73 -14.90 20.80
CA MET A 36 6.43 -14.34 20.41
C MET A 36 6.41 -12.82 20.43
N SER A 37 7.06 -12.19 21.41
CA SER A 37 7.16 -10.74 21.49
C SER A 37 7.95 -10.15 20.31
N ILE A 38 9.01 -10.82 19.84
CA ILE A 38 9.80 -10.38 18.67
C ILE A 38 8.92 -10.36 17.41
N TRP A 39 8.14 -11.43 17.18
CA TRP A 39 7.20 -11.48 16.07
C TRP A 39 6.13 -10.38 16.18
N GLY A 40 5.58 -10.16 17.38
CA GLY A 40 4.63 -9.07 17.64
C GLY A 40 5.20 -7.67 17.36
N LEU A 41 6.44 -7.41 17.75
CA LEU A 41 7.13 -6.16 17.44
C LEU A 41 7.35 -5.98 15.93
N LEU A 42 7.72 -7.05 15.22
CA LEU A 42 7.84 -7.03 13.76
C LEU A 42 6.50 -6.65 13.08
N ILE A 43 5.39 -7.20 13.56
CA ILE A 43 4.04 -6.89 13.08
C ILE A 43 3.72 -5.41 13.31
N LEU A 44 4.00 -4.87 14.50
CA LEU A 44 3.76 -3.46 14.83
C LEU A 44 4.57 -2.50 13.96
N ILE A 45 5.87 -2.73 13.82
CA ILE A 45 6.75 -1.87 13.02
C ILE A 45 6.35 -1.91 11.54
N SER A 46 6.01 -3.10 11.02
CA SER A 46 5.55 -3.23 9.64
C SER A 46 4.21 -2.54 9.40
N LEU A 47 3.27 -2.59 10.34
CA LEU A 47 2.01 -1.83 10.28
C LEU A 47 2.25 -0.32 10.16
N ILE A 48 3.15 0.24 10.97
CA ILE A 48 3.51 1.67 10.91
C ILE A 48 4.07 2.00 9.52
N GLY A 49 4.97 1.15 8.99
CA GLY A 49 5.53 1.31 7.65
C GLY A 49 4.48 1.28 6.54
N ILE A 50 3.48 0.39 6.65
CA ILE A 50 2.36 0.30 5.69
C ILE A 50 1.49 1.56 5.78
N VAL A 51 1.07 1.96 6.99
CA VAL A 51 0.20 3.13 7.20
C VAL A 51 0.85 4.41 6.69
N TYR A 52 2.14 4.61 7.00
CA TYR A 52 2.88 5.80 6.57
C TYR A 52 2.99 5.92 5.04
N ASN A 53 3.14 4.79 4.34
CA ASN A 53 3.26 4.78 2.88
C ASN A 53 1.92 4.64 2.15
N PHE A 54 0.83 4.27 2.83
CA PHE A 54 -0.53 4.14 2.28
C PHE A 54 -1.07 5.37 1.52
N PRO A 55 -0.88 6.63 1.95
CA PRO A 55 -1.42 7.80 1.21
C PRO A 55 -0.88 7.93 -0.22
N THR A 56 0.29 7.36 -0.53
CA THR A 56 0.82 7.37 -1.91
C THR A 56 -0.01 6.55 -2.90
N LEU A 57 -0.73 5.51 -2.44
CA LEU A 57 -1.63 4.71 -3.29
C LEU A 57 -2.96 5.42 -3.58
N ARG A 58 -3.44 6.27 -2.66
CA ARG A 58 -4.70 7.03 -2.85
C ARG A 58 -4.57 8.14 -3.90
N HIS A 59 -3.43 8.80 -3.99
CA HIS A 59 -3.21 9.85 -4.99
C HIS A 59 -3.16 9.30 -6.43
N HIS A 60 -2.57 8.11 -6.63
CA HIS A 60 -2.48 7.51 -7.97
C HIS A 60 -3.85 7.08 -8.51
N LYS A 61 -4.71 6.51 -7.66
CA LYS A 61 -6.07 6.09 -8.05
C LYS A 61 -6.98 7.26 -8.45
N ARG A 62 -6.84 8.42 -7.80
CA ARG A 62 -7.60 9.64 -8.16
C ARG A 62 -7.22 10.16 -9.55
N HIS A 63 -5.94 10.09 -9.90
CA HIS A 63 -5.48 10.60 -11.19
C HIS A 63 -5.96 9.75 -12.37
N MET A 64 -5.91 8.41 -12.25
CA MET A 64 -6.42 7.50 -13.29
C MET A 64 -7.93 7.63 -13.49
N ARG A 65 -8.71 7.81 -12.42
CA ARG A 65 -10.16 7.96 -12.52
C ARG A 65 -10.55 9.25 -13.25
N ASN A 66 -9.81 10.35 -13.07
CA ASN A 66 -10.01 11.58 -13.85
C ASN A 66 -9.65 11.40 -15.33
N LEU A 67 -8.59 10.66 -15.66
CA LEU A 67 -8.21 10.40 -17.05
C LEU A 67 -9.28 9.59 -17.81
N ILE A 68 -9.87 8.59 -17.17
CA ILE A 68 -10.92 7.75 -17.76
C ILE A 68 -12.21 8.56 -17.94
N TYR A 69 -12.61 9.35 -16.94
CA TYR A 69 -13.83 10.18 -17.04
C TYR A 69 -13.73 11.24 -18.14
N ASN A 70 -12.53 11.81 -18.33
CA ASN A 70 -12.30 12.80 -19.37
C ASN A 70 -12.29 12.19 -20.79
N SER A 71 -12.10 10.88 -20.92
CA SER A 71 -12.12 10.18 -22.21
C SER A 71 -13.52 9.71 -22.62
N TYR A 72 -14.45 9.53 -21.67
CA TYR A 72 -15.78 8.93 -21.92
C TYR A 72 -16.98 9.88 -21.78
N SER A 73 -16.78 11.14 -21.39
CA SER A 73 -17.87 12.12 -21.35
C SER A 73 -18.19 12.62 -22.76
N SER A 74 -19.42 12.38 -23.24
CA SER A 74 -19.98 12.97 -24.47
C SER A 74 -20.14 14.50 -24.37
N GLN A 75 -20.02 15.06 -23.17
CA GLN A 75 -19.78 16.48 -22.91
C GLN A 75 -18.29 16.66 -22.58
N ARG A 76 -17.44 16.60 -23.60
CA ARG A 76 -16.01 16.92 -23.46
C ARG A 76 -15.91 18.43 -23.18
N ILE A 77 -15.74 18.82 -21.93
CA ILE A 77 -15.32 20.19 -21.59
C ILE A 77 -13.94 20.34 -22.22
N ARG A 78 -13.82 21.16 -23.26
CA ARG A 78 -12.62 21.31 -24.08
C ARG A 78 -11.47 21.86 -23.22
N ASN A 79 -10.70 20.96 -22.61
CA ASN A 79 -9.58 21.33 -21.77
C ASN A 79 -8.36 21.62 -22.67
N LYS A 80 -8.13 22.92 -22.92
CA LYS A 80 -7.11 23.43 -23.84
C LYS A 80 -5.70 22.92 -23.53
N GLU A 81 -5.39 22.64 -22.27
CA GLU A 81 -4.06 22.13 -21.88
C GLU A 81 -3.86 20.65 -22.25
N PHE A 82 -4.91 19.84 -22.11
CA PHE A 82 -4.88 18.42 -22.46
C PHE A 82 -4.78 18.23 -23.99
N ASP A 83 -5.59 18.96 -24.75
CA ASP A 83 -5.57 18.84 -26.22
C ASP A 83 -4.25 19.31 -26.85
N ARG A 84 -3.59 20.30 -26.23
CA ARG A 84 -2.28 20.80 -26.66
C ARG A 84 -1.16 19.80 -26.40
N GLN A 85 -1.22 19.05 -25.30
CA GLN A 85 -0.20 18.05 -24.96
C GLN A 85 -0.28 16.78 -25.82
N TYR A 86 -1.48 16.38 -26.24
CA TYR A 86 -1.68 15.11 -26.95
C TYR A 86 -1.92 15.27 -28.46
N HIS A 87 -1.76 16.48 -29.02
CA HIS A 87 -1.96 16.76 -30.45
C HIS A 87 -3.26 16.14 -31.00
N ILE A 88 -4.33 16.16 -30.21
CA ILE A 88 -5.65 15.73 -30.69
C ILE A 88 -6.21 16.91 -31.48
N VAL A 89 -5.67 17.07 -32.69
CA VAL A 89 -6.15 17.99 -33.71
C VAL A 89 -7.38 17.32 -34.32
N ASN A 90 -8.51 17.99 -34.19
CA ASN A 90 -9.76 17.61 -34.84
C ASN A 90 -9.64 17.76 -36.35
#